data_AF-A0A6J3LP54-F1
#
_entry.id   AF-A0A6J3LP54-F1
#
_cell.length_a   1.000
_cell.length_b   1.000
_cell.length_c   1.000
_cell.angle_alpha   90.00
_cell.angle_beta   90.00
_cell.angle_gamma   90.00
#
_symmetry.space_group_name_H-M   'P 1'
#
loop_
_entity.id
_entity.type
_entity.pdbx_description
1 polymer ?
#
loop_
_entity_poly.entity_id
_entity_poly.type
_entity_poly.pdbx_seq_one_letter_code
_entity_poly.pdbx_strand_id
1 'polypeptide(L)'
;MRRSFSGIIRFQQPITTSSHHSLFFSQNNHSVKMYTSILIALAAIASAMPAPQVTVGSGPDPKQEFALAVRYNGIPLSLFAVNNGTDNERVLVAERLSAYPGTPAFANVQDGGRYTSVNLDIDGESFGLVVKPVGTSYGDSTTVLAKKNTQEFGWSIKDGLVDHARTGPFNFFYLCKDTVNDQEVDVLKWVNANYNTTAPEGCVYTQIYQNCNVDGSEYKC
;
A
#
# COMPACT_ATOMS: atom_id res chain seq x y z
N MET A 1 30.11 31.70 -31.44
CA MET A 1 28.96 32.43 -32.02
C MET A 1 27.75 32.22 -31.12
N ARG A 2 27.33 33.26 -30.39
CA ARG A 2 26.17 33.23 -29.48
C ARG A 2 24.96 33.80 -30.21
N ARG A 3 23.83 33.11 -30.23
CA ARG A 3 22.54 33.68 -30.66
C ARG A 3 21.57 33.64 -29.49
N SER A 4 21.19 34.86 -29.10
CA SER A 4 20.15 35.20 -28.14
C SER A 4 18.79 35.10 -28.83
N PHE A 5 17.79 34.53 -28.15
CA PHE A 5 16.39 34.66 -28.54
C PHE A 5 15.59 35.11 -27.32
N SER A 6 15.17 36.39 -27.34
CA SER A 6 14.11 36.94 -26.50
C SER A 6 12.77 36.63 -27.17
N GLY A 7 11.88 35.95 -26.46
CA GLY A 7 10.49 35.76 -26.86
C GLY A 7 9.56 36.24 -25.75
N ILE A 8 8.95 37.41 -25.97
CA ILE A 8 7.88 38.00 -25.15
C ILE A 8 6.57 37.40 -25.63
N ILE A 9 5.78 36.79 -24.74
CA ILE A 9 4.36 36.49 -25.00
C ILE A 9 3.52 37.13 -23.89
N ARG A 10 2.62 38.03 -24.33
CA ARG A 10 1.67 38.78 -23.49
C ARG A 10 0.42 37.96 -23.19
N PHE A 11 -0.12 38.27 -22.02
CA PHE A 11 -1.41 37.90 -21.45
C PHE A 11 -2.62 38.05 -22.38
N GLN A 12 -3.56 37.12 -22.24
CA GLN A 12 -4.98 37.36 -22.45
C GLN A 12 -5.77 36.55 -21.42
N GLN A 13 -6.34 37.24 -20.41
CA GLN A 13 -7.40 36.71 -19.56
C GLN A 13 -8.74 36.95 -20.23
N PRO A 14 -9.68 35.99 -20.22
CA PRO A 14 -11.09 36.27 -20.44
C PRO A 14 -11.84 36.46 -19.11
N ILE A 15 -12.75 37.41 -19.19
CA ILE A 15 -13.65 37.96 -18.19
C ILE A 15 -14.88 37.04 -18.01
N THR A 16 -15.31 36.97 -16.75
CA THR A 16 -16.61 36.56 -16.15
C THR A 16 -17.78 36.17 -17.06
N THR A 17 -18.54 35.15 -16.65
CA THR A 17 -20.00 35.26 -16.47
C THR A 17 -20.53 34.32 -15.38
N SER A 18 -21.36 34.92 -14.54
CA SER A 18 -22.23 34.31 -13.53
C SER A 18 -23.43 33.63 -14.22
N SER A 19 -23.85 32.48 -13.72
CA SER A 19 -25.25 32.07 -13.78
C SER A 19 -25.63 31.23 -12.56
N HIS A 20 -26.41 31.86 -11.69
CA HIS A 20 -27.25 31.19 -10.71
C HIS A 20 -28.23 30.25 -11.43
N HIS A 21 -28.29 28.99 -11.02
CA HIS A 21 -29.47 28.14 -11.24
C HIS A 21 -29.83 27.47 -9.91
N SER A 22 -30.72 28.15 -9.18
CA SER A 22 -31.49 27.58 -8.08
C SER A 22 -32.54 26.66 -8.68
N LEU A 23 -32.40 25.35 -8.51
CA LEU A 23 -33.48 24.41 -8.80
C LEU A 23 -34.23 24.11 -7.51
N PHE A 24 -35.44 24.64 -7.47
CA PHE A 24 -36.53 24.25 -6.57
C PHE A 24 -36.80 22.75 -6.72
N PHE A 25 -36.63 21.99 -5.64
CA PHE A 25 -37.28 20.69 -5.51
C PHE A 25 -38.51 20.83 -4.62
N SER A 26 -39.65 20.54 -5.25
CA SER A 26 -41.00 20.51 -4.69
C SER A 26 -41.12 19.49 -3.57
N GLN A 27 -41.65 19.92 -2.43
CA GLN A 27 -42.18 19.06 -1.38
C GLN A 27 -43.45 18.37 -1.90
N ASN A 28 -43.40 17.06 -2.11
CA ASN A 28 -44.61 16.24 -2.26
C ASN A 28 -44.87 15.49 -0.95
N ASN A 29 -45.81 16.02 -0.18
CA ASN A 29 -46.47 15.35 0.93
C ASN A 29 -47.29 14.16 0.40
N HIS A 30 -46.84 12.94 0.68
CA HIS A 30 -47.69 11.76 0.58
C HIS A 30 -47.72 10.99 1.90
N SER A 31 -48.82 11.20 2.61
CA SER A 31 -49.63 10.24 3.36
C SER A 31 -48.90 9.04 3.99
N VAL A 32 -48.69 9.16 5.30
CA VAL A 32 -48.30 8.10 6.22
C VAL A 32 -49.38 7.00 6.23
N LYS A 33 -49.08 5.82 5.69
CA LYS A 33 -49.78 4.58 6.05
C LYS A 33 -48.91 3.79 7.01
N MET A 34 -49.32 3.80 8.27
CA MET A 34 -48.75 3.05 9.38
C MET A 34 -49.10 1.56 9.19
N TYR A 35 -48.15 0.77 8.70
CA TYR A 35 -48.22 -0.69 8.75
C TYR A 35 -47.35 -1.18 9.90
N THR A 36 -48.00 -1.57 10.99
CA THR A 36 -47.39 -2.23 12.14
C THR A 36 -47.03 -3.67 11.74
N SER A 37 -45.79 -3.88 11.33
CA SER A 37 -45.22 -5.22 11.12
C SER A 37 -44.37 -5.61 12.32
N ILE A 38 -44.90 -6.51 13.15
CA ILE A 38 -44.18 -7.21 14.20
C ILE A 38 -43.43 -8.38 13.54
N LEU A 39 -42.09 -8.35 13.51
CA LEU A 39 -41.27 -9.53 13.18
C LEU A 39 -40.01 -9.58 14.06
N ILE A 40 -40.14 -10.35 15.14
CA ILE A 40 -39.19 -11.27 15.79
C ILE A 40 -37.70 -11.02 15.50
N ALA A 41 -37.02 -10.41 16.48
CA ALA A 41 -35.56 -10.36 16.55
C ALA A 41 -35.00 -11.72 17.00
N LEU A 42 -34.43 -12.49 16.07
CA LEU A 42 -33.54 -13.60 16.40
C LEU A 42 -32.12 -13.05 16.52
N ALA A 43 -31.70 -12.73 17.75
CA ALA A 43 -30.31 -12.44 18.06
C ALA A 43 -29.51 -13.75 18.01
N ALA A 44 -29.00 -14.10 16.83
CA ALA A 44 -27.92 -15.07 16.74
C ALA A 44 -26.65 -14.39 17.29
N ILE A 45 -26.41 -14.54 18.59
CA ILE A 45 -25.10 -14.23 19.18
C ILE A 45 -24.18 -15.35 18.70
N ALA A 46 -23.70 -15.25 17.47
CA ALA A 46 -22.52 -15.98 17.06
C ALA A 46 -21.40 -15.44 17.94
N SER A 47 -21.06 -16.16 19.01
CA SER A 47 -19.79 -16.00 19.70
C SER A 47 -18.71 -16.41 18.72
N ALA A 48 -18.41 -15.53 17.77
CA ALA A 48 -17.18 -15.54 17.02
C ALA A 48 -16.09 -15.48 18.10
N MET A 49 -15.48 -16.64 18.37
CA MET A 49 -14.32 -16.71 19.22
C MET A 49 -13.35 -15.64 18.70
N PRO A 50 -12.87 -14.73 19.55
CA PRO A 50 -11.88 -13.77 19.12
C PRO A 50 -10.76 -14.57 18.46
N ALA A 51 -10.42 -14.21 17.21
CA ALA A 51 -9.31 -14.83 16.51
C ALA A 51 -8.11 -14.86 17.46
N PRO A 52 -7.34 -15.96 17.54
CA PRO A 52 -6.20 -16.07 18.42
C PRO A 52 -5.35 -14.80 18.30
N GLN A 53 -5.33 -14.00 19.36
CA GLN A 53 -4.44 -12.87 19.43
C GLN A 53 -3.06 -13.48 19.60
N VAL A 54 -2.34 -13.61 18.49
CA VAL A 54 -0.93 -13.97 18.52
C VAL A 54 -0.27 -12.90 19.35
N THR A 55 0.28 -13.30 20.50
CA THR A 55 1.10 -12.46 21.35
C THR A 55 2.14 -11.82 20.42
N VAL A 56 2.03 -10.49 20.23
CA VAL A 56 2.99 -9.71 19.47
C VAL A 56 4.36 -10.09 20.01
N GLY A 57 5.14 -10.79 19.19
CA GLY A 57 6.50 -11.20 19.54
C GLY A 57 7.26 -9.98 20.06
N SER A 58 8.21 -10.23 20.97
CA SER A 58 9.24 -9.26 21.37
C SER A 58 9.59 -8.35 20.19
N GLY A 59 9.60 -7.04 20.40
CA GLY A 59 9.83 -6.03 19.35
C GLY A 59 11.07 -6.29 18.49
N PRO A 60 11.33 -5.46 17.47
CA PRO A 60 12.41 -5.69 16.50
C PRO A 60 13.73 -6.04 17.21
N ASP A 61 14.29 -7.20 16.87
CA ASP A 61 15.66 -7.57 17.24
C ASP A 61 16.57 -7.11 16.10
N PRO A 62 17.39 -6.05 16.29
CA PRO A 62 18.23 -5.50 15.23
C PRO A 62 19.16 -6.53 14.57
N LYS A 63 19.49 -7.62 15.27
CA LYS A 63 20.34 -8.69 14.74
C LYS A 63 19.64 -9.57 13.71
N GLN A 64 18.31 -9.55 13.65
CA GLN A 64 17.49 -10.39 12.77
C GLN A 64 16.82 -9.60 11.65
N GLU A 65 17.31 -8.39 11.36
CA GLU A 65 16.71 -7.50 10.37
C GLU A 65 17.27 -7.70 8.97
N PHE A 66 16.41 -7.52 7.98
CA PHE A 66 16.75 -7.39 6.57
C PHE A 66 16.01 -6.17 6.02
N ALA A 67 16.45 -5.60 4.90
CA ALA A 67 15.69 -4.59 4.20
C ALA A 67 14.89 -5.22 3.06
N LEU A 68 13.93 -4.48 2.51
CA LEU A 68 13.18 -4.92 1.32
C LEU A 68 13.70 -4.21 0.09
N ALA A 69 13.83 -4.94 -1.00
CA ALA A 69 14.24 -4.43 -2.30
C ALA A 69 13.34 -4.95 -3.41
N VAL A 70 13.34 -4.24 -4.53
CA VAL A 70 12.56 -4.54 -5.72
C VAL A 70 13.43 -4.37 -6.97
N ARG A 71 12.97 -4.85 -8.11
CA ARG A 71 13.65 -4.62 -9.40
C ARG A 71 12.78 -3.74 -10.29
N TYR A 72 13.33 -2.62 -10.74
CA TYR A 72 12.73 -1.74 -11.74
C TYR A 72 13.56 -1.81 -13.01
N ASN A 73 13.02 -2.39 -14.08
CA ASN A 73 13.73 -2.60 -15.34
C ASN A 73 15.13 -3.24 -15.17
N GLY A 74 15.22 -4.24 -14.27
CA GLY A 74 16.47 -4.95 -13.97
C GLY A 74 17.40 -4.23 -12.98
N ILE A 75 17.11 -2.99 -12.61
CA ILE A 75 17.89 -2.22 -11.62
C ILE A 75 17.32 -2.50 -10.22
N PRO A 76 18.15 -2.92 -9.25
CA PRO A 76 17.69 -3.08 -7.87
C PRO A 76 17.44 -1.72 -7.21
N LEU A 77 16.28 -1.57 -6.59
CA LEU A 77 15.90 -0.42 -5.78
C LEU A 77 15.54 -0.89 -4.38
N SER A 78 15.92 -0.16 -3.34
CA SER A 78 15.47 -0.43 -1.97
C SER A 78 14.08 0.16 -1.75
N LEU A 79 13.31 -0.44 -0.85
CA LEU A 79 12.03 0.10 -0.40
C LEU A 79 12.20 0.87 0.91
N PHE A 80 11.60 2.06 0.95
CA PHE A 80 11.64 3.00 2.06
C PHE A 80 10.23 3.28 2.55
N ALA A 81 10.04 3.23 3.87
CA ALA A 81 8.81 3.65 4.50
C ALA A 81 8.80 5.17 4.68
N VAL A 82 7.97 5.85 3.90
CA VAL A 82 7.83 7.31 3.92
C VAL A 82 6.50 7.70 4.58
N ASN A 83 6.52 8.73 5.42
CA ASN A 83 5.30 9.30 6.00
C ASN A 83 4.42 9.88 4.90
N ASN A 84 3.13 9.56 4.89
CA ASN A 84 2.15 10.03 3.90
C ASN A 84 1.14 11.04 4.49
N GLY A 85 1.54 11.77 5.53
CA GLY A 85 0.68 12.69 6.26
C GLY A 85 -0.09 12.05 7.42
N THR A 86 0.22 10.80 7.78
CA THR A 86 -0.34 10.11 8.94
C THR A 86 0.75 9.45 9.77
N ASP A 87 0.65 9.53 11.09
CA ASP A 87 1.68 8.95 11.97
C ASP A 87 1.63 7.42 12.03
N ASN A 88 0.49 6.83 11.71
CA ASN A 88 0.24 5.39 11.86
C ASN A 88 0.44 4.58 10.57
N GLU A 89 0.60 5.23 9.43
CA GLU A 89 0.81 4.55 8.14
C GLU A 89 2.02 5.13 7.42
N ARG A 90 2.71 4.27 6.66
CA ARG A 90 3.82 4.63 5.80
C ARG A 90 3.59 4.03 4.43
N VAL A 91 4.00 4.77 3.40
CA VAL A 91 4.00 4.32 2.01
C VAL A 91 5.38 3.79 1.66
N LEU A 92 5.42 2.69 0.91
CA LEU A 92 6.66 2.04 0.49
C LEU A 92 7.11 2.64 -0.85
N VAL A 93 8.14 3.49 -0.80
CA VAL A 93 8.73 4.18 -1.94
C VAL A 93 10.01 3.47 -2.36
N ALA A 94 10.22 3.26 -3.66
CA ALA A 94 11.44 2.68 -4.19
C ALA A 94 12.48 3.76 -4.49
N GLU A 95 13.69 3.60 -3.96
CA GLU A 95 14.84 4.46 -4.29
C GLU A 95 16.09 3.64 -4.62
N ARG A 96 17.13 4.31 -5.14
CA ARG A 96 18.37 3.65 -5.53
C ARG A 96 19.08 3.04 -4.32
N LEU A 97 19.39 1.75 -4.42
CA LEU A 97 20.09 0.97 -3.38
C LEU A 97 21.43 1.58 -2.92
N SER A 98 22.10 2.35 -3.78
CA SER A 98 23.35 3.03 -3.45
C SER A 98 23.21 4.15 -2.41
N ALA A 99 22.00 4.63 -2.14
CA ALA A 99 21.76 5.69 -1.17
C ALA A 99 21.61 5.14 0.26
N TYR A 100 20.88 4.03 0.42
CA TYR A 100 20.60 3.37 1.69
C TYR A 100 20.00 1.97 1.44
N PRO A 101 20.23 0.98 2.32
CA PRO A 101 19.79 -0.40 2.08
C PRO A 101 18.27 -0.60 2.08
N GLY A 102 17.51 0.40 2.52
CA GLY A 102 16.05 0.36 2.69
C GLY A 102 15.67 0.39 4.16
N THR A 103 14.38 0.56 4.46
CA THR A 103 13.91 0.50 5.86
C THR A 103 14.13 -0.91 6.42
N PRO A 104 14.75 -1.06 7.61
CA PRO A 104 14.91 -2.36 8.25
C PRO A 104 13.56 -3.05 8.47
N ALA A 105 13.57 -4.38 8.35
CA ALA A 105 12.40 -5.22 8.39
C ALA A 105 12.73 -6.56 9.04
N PHE A 106 11.73 -7.20 9.62
CA PHE A 106 11.83 -8.50 10.26
C PHE A 106 10.54 -9.29 10.01
N ALA A 107 10.63 -10.60 10.23
CA ALA A 107 9.52 -11.51 9.98
C ALA A 107 9.11 -12.23 11.27
N ASN A 108 7.81 -12.19 11.60
CA ASN A 108 7.26 -13.00 12.69
C ASN A 108 6.49 -14.18 12.11
N VAL A 109 6.96 -15.38 12.41
CA VAL A 109 6.36 -16.63 11.94
C VAL A 109 5.19 -17.02 12.85
N GLN A 110 4.03 -17.32 12.28
CA GLN A 110 2.90 -17.90 13.01
C GLN A 110 3.09 -19.41 13.18
N ASP A 111 2.56 -19.97 14.28
CA ASP A 111 2.52 -21.43 14.50
C ASP A 111 2.04 -22.19 13.26
N GLY A 112 2.88 -23.07 12.73
CA GLY A 112 2.65 -23.82 11.49
C GLY A 112 3.41 -23.33 10.26
N GLY A 113 4.09 -22.18 10.33
CA GLY A 113 5.20 -21.79 9.46
C GLY A 113 4.88 -21.49 7.99
N ARG A 114 3.61 -21.61 7.56
CA ARG A 114 3.22 -21.40 6.16
C ARG A 114 3.17 -19.92 5.78
N TYR A 115 2.71 -19.08 6.69
CA TYR A 115 2.62 -17.64 6.51
C TYR A 115 3.33 -16.94 7.66
N THR A 116 3.89 -15.78 7.34
CA THR A 116 4.58 -14.89 8.28
C THR A 116 3.92 -13.52 8.19
N SER A 117 4.14 -12.68 9.21
CA SER A 117 4.06 -11.24 9.02
C SER A 117 5.44 -10.72 8.60
N VAL A 118 5.45 -9.69 7.76
CA VAL A 118 6.65 -8.89 7.45
C VAL A 118 6.41 -7.52 8.06
N ASN A 119 7.30 -7.07 8.92
CA ASN A 119 7.17 -5.84 9.67
C ASN A 119 8.40 -4.99 9.43
N LEU A 120 8.24 -3.68 9.36
CA LEU A 120 9.33 -2.71 9.31
C LEU A 120 9.67 -2.25 10.73
N ASP A 121 10.95 -2.11 11.04
CA ASP A 121 11.41 -1.35 12.20
C ASP A 121 11.59 0.11 11.78
N ILE A 122 10.81 0.99 12.40
CA ILE A 122 10.89 2.43 12.20
C ILE A 122 11.05 3.06 13.57
N ASP A 123 12.27 3.52 13.87
CA ASP A 123 12.63 4.15 15.14
C ASP A 123 12.35 3.26 16.38
N GLY A 124 12.53 1.94 16.25
CA GLY A 124 12.29 0.95 17.31
C GLY A 124 10.82 0.50 17.40
N GLU A 125 9.96 0.99 16.51
CA GLU A 125 8.54 0.65 16.46
C GLU A 125 8.23 -0.30 15.29
N SER A 126 7.35 -1.27 15.55
CA SER A 126 6.92 -2.25 14.54
C SER A 126 5.78 -1.71 13.67
N PHE A 127 6.00 -1.67 12.36
CA PHE A 127 5.01 -1.37 11.34
C PHE A 127 4.80 -2.58 10.41
N GLY A 128 3.71 -3.33 10.59
CA GLY A 128 3.42 -4.47 9.72
C GLY A 128 3.08 -4.05 8.30
N LEU A 129 3.62 -4.76 7.32
CA LEU A 129 3.19 -4.61 5.93
C LEU A 129 1.77 -5.12 5.76
N VAL A 130 0.96 -4.30 5.09
CA VAL A 130 -0.45 -4.56 4.84
C VAL A 130 -0.77 -4.40 3.36
N VAL A 131 -1.52 -5.36 2.83
CA VAL A 131 -2.06 -5.32 1.47
C VAL A 131 -3.58 -5.36 1.54
N LYS A 132 -4.24 -4.32 1.02
CA LYS A 132 -5.71 -4.34 0.91
C LYS A 132 -6.12 -5.26 -0.25
N PRO A 133 -7.27 -5.96 -0.14
CA PRO A 133 -7.83 -6.66 -1.29
C PRO A 133 -8.00 -5.68 -2.45
N VAL A 134 -7.35 -5.98 -3.57
CA VAL A 134 -7.66 -5.32 -4.84
C VAL A 134 -9.00 -5.87 -5.31
N GLY A 135 -9.88 -4.98 -5.78
CA GLY A 135 -11.20 -5.35 -6.30
C GLY A 135 -11.15 -6.39 -7.43
N THR A 136 -12.32 -6.78 -7.92
CA THR A 136 -12.41 -7.80 -8.98
C THR A 136 -12.14 -7.25 -10.38
N SER A 137 -12.04 -5.93 -10.55
CA SER A 137 -11.81 -5.30 -11.85
C SER A 137 -10.32 -5.32 -12.19
N TYR A 138 -10.03 -5.54 -13.47
CA TYR A 138 -8.68 -5.44 -13.99
C TYR A 138 -8.18 -4.00 -13.99
N GLY A 139 -6.91 -3.81 -13.65
CA GLY A 139 -6.28 -2.50 -13.54
C GLY A 139 -6.44 -1.85 -12.17
N ASP A 140 -7.31 -2.39 -11.29
CA ASP A 140 -7.41 -1.92 -9.91
C ASP A 140 -6.08 -2.12 -9.19
N SER A 141 -5.73 -1.14 -8.34
CA SER A 141 -4.52 -1.19 -7.53
C SER A 141 -4.77 -0.64 -6.14
N THR A 142 -4.02 -1.15 -5.18
CA THR A 142 -3.95 -0.63 -3.81
C THR A 142 -2.51 -0.43 -3.40
N THR A 143 -2.21 0.66 -2.71
CA THR A 143 -0.87 0.88 -2.15
C THR A 143 -0.56 -0.16 -1.08
N VAL A 144 0.66 -0.72 -1.11
CA VAL A 144 1.19 -1.52 -0.02
C VAL A 144 1.63 -0.56 1.08
N LEU A 145 1.08 -0.73 2.28
CA LEU A 145 1.32 0.17 3.41
C LEU A 145 2.10 -0.55 4.50
N ALA A 146 2.90 0.17 5.27
CA ALA A 146 3.35 -0.29 6.58
C ALA A 146 2.52 0.42 7.65
N LYS A 147 1.88 -0.35 8.54
CA LYS A 147 0.94 0.17 9.53
C LYS A 147 1.38 -0.14 10.95
N LYS A 148 1.42 0.90 11.78
CA LYS A 148 1.81 0.81 13.18
C LYS A 148 0.93 -0.19 13.94
N ASN A 149 1.52 -1.00 14.81
CA ASN A 149 0.82 -1.97 15.67
C ASN A 149 -0.08 -2.96 14.90
N THR A 150 0.22 -3.22 13.62
CA THR A 150 -0.49 -4.18 12.79
C THR A 150 0.46 -5.31 12.41
N GLN A 151 -0.04 -6.53 12.31
CA GLN A 151 0.67 -7.67 11.72
C GLN A 151 -0.29 -8.42 10.82
N GLU A 152 -0.01 -8.47 9.52
CA GLU A 152 -0.77 -9.28 8.57
C GLU A 152 -0.03 -10.60 8.34
N PHE A 153 -0.65 -11.74 8.65
CA PHE A 153 -0.08 -13.07 8.42
C PHE A 153 -0.46 -13.62 7.04
N GLY A 154 -0.24 -12.82 6.00
CA GLY A 154 -0.49 -13.17 4.60
C GLY A 154 0.81 -13.31 3.80
N TRP A 155 1.96 -13.04 4.39
CA TRP A 155 3.24 -13.00 3.67
C TRP A 155 3.95 -14.35 3.69
N SER A 156 4.86 -14.53 2.75
CA SER A 156 5.79 -15.66 2.68
C SER A 156 7.17 -15.17 2.27
N ILE A 157 8.21 -15.74 2.88
CA ILE A 157 9.59 -15.50 2.52
C ILE A 157 10.19 -16.85 2.11
N LYS A 158 10.68 -16.95 0.87
CA LYS A 158 11.28 -18.17 0.35
C LYS A 158 12.44 -17.84 -0.58
N ASP A 159 13.63 -18.37 -0.29
CA ASP A 159 14.82 -18.17 -1.11
C ASP A 159 15.11 -16.67 -1.36
N GLY A 160 14.90 -15.83 -0.33
CA GLY A 160 15.03 -14.37 -0.39
C GLY A 160 13.87 -13.65 -1.09
N LEU A 161 12.94 -14.34 -1.75
CA LEU A 161 11.74 -13.75 -2.33
C LEU A 161 10.69 -13.51 -1.26
N VAL A 162 10.14 -12.30 -1.20
CA VAL A 162 9.01 -11.92 -0.35
C VAL A 162 7.76 -11.83 -1.22
N ASP A 163 6.76 -12.66 -0.95
CA ASP A 163 5.49 -12.68 -1.67
C ASP A 163 4.30 -12.61 -0.69
N HIS A 164 3.13 -12.26 -1.20
CA HIS A 164 1.89 -12.20 -0.43
C HIS A 164 0.89 -13.24 -0.95
N ALA A 165 0.08 -13.78 -0.04
CA ALA A 165 -1.03 -14.66 -0.37
C ALA A 165 -1.96 -13.96 -1.37
N ARG A 166 -2.14 -14.58 -2.53
CA ARG A 166 -2.94 -14.01 -3.61
C ARG A 166 -4.42 -14.23 -3.33
N THR A 167 -5.19 -13.14 -3.38
CA THR A 167 -6.67 -13.18 -3.36
C THR A 167 -7.27 -13.50 -4.73
N GLY A 168 -6.46 -13.42 -5.79
CA GLY A 168 -6.84 -13.71 -7.17
C GLY A 168 -5.62 -14.06 -8.04
N PRO A 169 -5.83 -14.74 -9.19
CA PRO A 169 -4.74 -15.28 -10.01
C PRO A 169 -3.84 -14.20 -10.63
N PHE A 170 -4.34 -12.98 -10.78
CA PHE A 170 -3.62 -11.86 -11.40
C PHE A 170 -3.20 -10.79 -10.39
N ASN A 171 -3.15 -11.13 -9.10
CA ASN A 171 -2.63 -10.21 -8.10
C ASN A 171 -1.11 -10.29 -8.02
N PHE A 172 -0.44 -9.19 -8.34
CA PHE A 172 1.02 -9.06 -8.33
C PHE A 172 1.48 -7.71 -7.78
N PHE A 173 2.77 -7.65 -7.44
CA PHE A 173 3.42 -6.39 -7.08
C PHE A 173 3.85 -5.61 -8.32
N TYR A 174 3.63 -4.30 -8.25
CA TYR A 174 4.12 -3.34 -9.24
C TYR A 174 4.74 -2.15 -8.53
N LEU A 175 5.71 -1.51 -9.17
CA LEU A 175 6.10 -0.14 -8.87
C LEU A 175 5.33 0.79 -9.80
N CYS A 176 4.57 1.71 -9.23
CA CYS A 176 3.76 2.65 -9.98
C CYS A 176 4.17 4.08 -9.65
N LYS A 177 4.20 4.94 -10.67
CA LYS A 177 4.29 6.40 -10.46
C LYS A 177 3.09 6.88 -9.65
N ASP A 178 3.36 7.57 -8.55
CA ASP A 178 2.34 8.16 -7.69
C ASP A 178 2.89 9.41 -7.01
N THR A 179 2.00 10.23 -6.43
CA THR A 179 2.39 11.46 -5.72
C THR A 179 2.34 11.23 -4.22
N VAL A 180 3.49 11.36 -3.55
CA VAL A 180 3.60 11.31 -2.09
C VAL A 180 4.25 12.59 -1.61
N ASN A 181 3.59 13.33 -0.70
CA ASN A 181 4.06 14.63 -0.20
C ASN A 181 4.46 15.62 -1.33
N ASP A 182 3.59 15.77 -2.32
CA ASP A 182 3.78 16.66 -3.48
C ASP A 182 4.97 16.30 -4.41
N GLN A 183 5.52 15.09 -4.28
CA GLN A 183 6.59 14.58 -5.15
C GLN A 183 6.14 13.33 -5.89
N GLU A 184 6.40 13.29 -7.20
CA GLU A 184 6.19 12.07 -7.99
C GLU A 184 7.31 11.06 -7.69
N VAL A 185 6.92 9.88 -7.20
CA VAL A 185 7.82 8.81 -6.77
C VAL A 185 7.31 7.45 -7.24
N ASP A 186 8.18 6.43 -7.19
CA ASP A 186 7.80 5.05 -7.50
C ASP A 186 7.30 4.35 -6.23
N VAL A 187 5.99 4.08 -6.16
CA VAL A 187 5.33 3.47 -5.00
C VAL A 187 5.05 1.99 -5.25
N LEU A 188 5.31 1.15 -4.24
CA LEU A 188 4.92 -0.25 -4.26
C LEU A 188 3.40 -0.41 -4.16
N LYS A 189 2.80 -1.04 -5.17
CA LYS A 189 1.36 -1.34 -5.22
C LYS A 189 1.11 -2.82 -5.41
N TRP A 190 0.00 -3.27 -4.84
CA TRP A 190 -0.65 -4.54 -5.14
C TRP A 190 -1.69 -4.30 -6.22
N VAL A 191 -1.64 -5.06 -7.31
CA VAL A 191 -2.42 -4.77 -8.51
C VAL A 191 -3.11 -6.04 -9.01
N ASN A 192 -4.35 -5.91 -9.46
CA ASN A 192 -5.05 -6.93 -10.24
C ASN A 192 -4.76 -6.69 -11.72
N ALA A 193 -3.69 -7.32 -12.22
CA ALA A 193 -3.22 -7.13 -13.58
C ALA A 193 -4.26 -7.56 -14.62
N ASN A 194 -4.23 -6.94 -15.80
CA ASN A 194 -5.14 -7.26 -16.90
C ASN A 194 -5.04 -8.74 -17.31
N TYR A 195 -6.07 -9.27 -17.97
CA TYR A 195 -6.09 -10.67 -18.44
C TYR A 195 -4.87 -11.03 -19.32
N ASN A 196 -4.36 -10.07 -20.08
CA ASN A 196 -3.18 -10.21 -20.94
C ASN A 196 -1.86 -9.96 -20.17
N THR A 197 -1.91 -9.90 -18.84
CA THR A 197 -0.81 -9.60 -17.91
C THR A 197 -0.16 -8.22 -18.11
N THR A 198 -0.78 -7.34 -18.89
CA THR A 198 -0.26 -5.97 -19.04
C THR A 198 -0.40 -5.20 -17.73
N ALA A 199 0.66 -4.48 -17.39
CA ALA A 199 0.67 -3.55 -16.28
C ALA A 199 -0.35 -2.42 -16.52
N PRO A 200 -0.97 -1.88 -15.46
CA PRO A 200 -1.63 -0.58 -15.56
C PRO A 200 -0.67 0.50 -16.07
N GLU A 201 -1.22 1.57 -16.64
CA GLU A 201 -0.41 2.71 -17.09
C GLU A 201 0.40 3.29 -15.91
N GLY A 202 1.68 3.59 -16.16
CA GLY A 202 2.59 4.11 -15.14
C GLY A 202 3.11 3.07 -14.14
N CYS A 203 2.80 1.78 -14.32
CA CYS A 203 3.25 0.70 -13.46
C CYS A 203 4.23 -0.26 -14.17
N VAL A 204 5.21 -0.76 -13.42
CA VAL A 204 6.17 -1.78 -13.86
C VAL A 204 6.09 -2.98 -12.92
N TYR A 205 5.93 -4.17 -13.49
CA TYR A 205 5.88 -5.42 -12.71
C TYR A 205 7.17 -5.55 -11.89
N THR A 206 7.02 -5.96 -10.63
CA THR A 206 8.17 -6.19 -9.77
C THR A 206 7.97 -7.39 -8.84
N GLN A 207 9.05 -7.75 -8.16
CA GLN A 207 9.10 -8.76 -7.12
C GLN A 207 9.85 -8.16 -5.95
N ILE A 208 9.42 -8.50 -4.73
CA ILE A 208 10.05 -8.03 -3.51
C ILE A 208 11.07 -9.09 -3.07
N TYR A 209 12.25 -8.64 -2.69
CA TYR A 209 13.35 -9.49 -2.24
C TYR A 209 13.89 -8.97 -0.91
N GLN A 210 14.45 -9.87 -0.12
CA GLN A 210 15.25 -9.51 1.04
C GLN A 210 16.59 -8.92 0.58
N ASN A 211 16.96 -7.80 1.19
CA ASN A 211 18.27 -7.20 1.10
C ASN A 211 18.94 -7.30 2.47
N CYS A 212 19.88 -8.22 2.62
CA CYS A 212 20.54 -8.49 3.90
C CYS A 212 21.70 -7.54 4.24
N ASN A 213 21.86 -6.44 3.50
CA ASN A 213 22.86 -5.42 3.78
C ASN A 213 22.33 -4.35 4.75
N VAL A 214 21.83 -4.75 5.92
CA VAL A 214 21.37 -3.83 6.97
C VAL A 214 22.45 -3.68 8.03
N ASP A 215 22.82 -2.43 8.34
CA ASP A 215 23.86 -2.13 9.31
C ASP A 215 23.53 -2.70 10.69
N GLY A 216 24.45 -3.46 11.27
CA GLY A 216 24.28 -4.07 12.60
C GLY A 216 23.49 -5.38 12.62
N SER A 217 22.91 -5.80 11.49
CA SER A 217 22.21 -7.08 11.40
C SER A 217 23.17 -8.26 11.21
N GLU A 218 22.81 -9.41 11.79
CA GLU A 218 23.46 -10.70 11.61
C GLU A 218 22.65 -11.63 10.68
N TYR A 219 21.52 -11.14 10.16
CA TYR A 219 20.58 -11.90 9.33
C TYR A 219 21.20 -12.29 7.99
N LYS A 220 20.95 -13.53 7.55
CA LYS A 220 21.49 -14.08 6.31
C LYS A 220 20.39 -14.49 5.34
N CYS A 221 20.41 -13.83 4.19
CA CYS A 221 19.85 -14.28 2.92
C CYS A 221 20.89 -15.23 2.29
#